data_AF-M1UXQ9-F1
#
_entry.id   AF-M1UXQ9-F1
#
_cell.length_a   1.000
_cell.length_b   1.000
_cell.length_c   1.000
_cell.angle_alpha   90.00
_cell.angle_beta   90.00
_cell.angle_gamma   90.00
#
_symmetry.space_group_name_H-M   'P 1'
#
loop_
_entity.id
_entity.type
_entity.pdbx_description
1 polymer ?
#
loop_
_entity_poly.entity_id
_entity_poly.type
_entity_poly.pdbx_seq_one_letter_code
_entity_poly.pdbx_strand_id
1 'polypeptide(L)'
;MLNDERRKTFVAVFFKLGGNLQSLCTDQQGMRINIPRARDLAQELLHLDTPVVPQPDFGEQMAYEIHQALRNSLLTYSGNIEKFNYTATDMATVALEALSQIETVDTDLAHQLERLT
;
A
#
# COMPACT_ATOMS: atom_id res chain seq x y z
N MET A 1 -19.25 3.95 -14.31
CA MET A 1 -18.15 4.95 -14.28
C MET A 1 -18.27 5.83 -13.03
N LEU A 2 -18.11 5.25 -11.82
CA LEU A 2 -18.38 5.91 -10.53
C LEU A 2 -17.15 6.00 -9.60
N ASN A 3 -15.96 5.62 -10.08
CA ASN A 3 -14.76 5.50 -9.24
C ASN A 3 -13.86 6.74 -9.23
N ASP A 4 -13.93 7.60 -10.25
CA ASP A 4 -13.01 8.74 -10.37
C ASP A 4 -13.40 9.93 -9.46
N GLU A 5 -14.70 10.15 -9.31
CA GLU A 5 -15.27 11.17 -8.41
C GLU A 5 -15.02 10.88 -6.92
N ARG A 6 -15.05 9.60 -6.51
CA ARG A 6 -14.76 9.20 -5.13
C ARG A 6 -13.29 9.37 -4.75
N ARG A 7 -12.37 9.11 -5.68
CA ARG A 7 -10.93 9.37 -5.50
C ARG A 7 -10.66 10.88 -5.34
N LYS A 8 -11.25 11.71 -6.19
CA LYS A 8 -11.13 13.18 -6.11
C LYS A 8 -11.72 13.74 -4.81
N THR A 9 -12.82 13.16 -4.34
CA THR A 9 -13.48 13.58 -3.09
C THR A 9 -12.63 13.28 -1.86
N PHE A 10 -11.94 12.13 -1.80
CA PHE A 10 -11.08 11.81 -0.65
C PHE A 10 -9.88 12.77 -0.54
N VAL A 11 -9.23 13.07 -1.67
CA VAL A 11 -8.13 14.05 -1.71
C VAL A 11 -8.64 15.44 -1.34
N ALA A 12 -9.79 15.86 -1.87
CA ALA A 12 -10.36 17.17 -1.57
C ALA A 12 -10.82 17.34 -0.11
N VAL A 13 -11.27 16.27 0.55
CA VAL A 13 -11.69 16.30 1.97
C VAL A 13 -10.49 16.49 2.89
N PHE A 14 -9.33 15.88 2.58
CA PHE A 14 -8.09 16.12 3.32
C PHE A 14 -7.62 17.58 3.23
N PHE A 15 -7.76 18.21 2.06
CA PHE A 15 -7.39 19.63 1.89
C PHE A 15 -8.46 20.61 2.43
N LYS A 16 -9.75 20.26 2.40
CA LYS A 16 -10.84 21.15 2.86
C LYS A 16 -11.06 21.15 4.37
N LEU A 17 -10.63 20.12 5.10
CA LEU A 17 -10.68 20.10 6.58
C LEU A 17 -9.58 20.97 7.22
N GLY A 18 -8.63 21.48 6.43
CA GLY A 18 -7.62 22.47 6.83
C GLY A 18 -7.93 23.89 6.35
N GLY A 19 -9.22 24.25 6.20
CA GLY A 19 -9.66 25.56 5.76
C GLY A 19 -9.16 26.68 6.67
N ASN A 20 -8.28 27.53 6.11
CA ASN A 20 -7.65 28.72 6.68
C ASN A 20 -6.60 28.48 7.77
N LEU A 21 -5.42 27.98 7.38
CA LEU A 21 -4.18 28.31 8.08
C LEU A 21 -3.31 29.18 7.19
N GLN A 22 -3.55 30.48 7.30
CA GLN A 22 -2.56 31.54 7.12
C GLN A 22 -1.57 31.51 8.31
N SER A 23 -1.12 30.32 8.70
CA SER A 23 -0.03 30.10 9.63
C SER A 23 1.00 29.36 8.84
N LEU A 24 1.98 30.14 8.38
CA LEU A 24 3.38 29.78 8.21
C LEU A 24 3.66 28.34 7.74
N CYS A 25 4.51 28.26 6.72
CA CYS A 25 5.51 27.21 6.62
C CYS A 25 6.43 27.20 7.87
N THR A 26 5.88 27.10 9.07
CA THR A 26 6.56 26.65 10.28
C THR A 26 6.77 25.17 10.06
N ASP A 27 7.89 24.86 9.42
CA ASP A 27 8.72 23.70 9.65
C ASP A 27 7.99 22.55 10.36
N GLN A 28 7.22 21.79 9.58
CA GLN A 28 6.78 20.46 9.97
C GLN A 28 7.96 19.49 9.86
N GLN A 29 9.09 19.81 10.51
CA GLN A 29 10.32 19.00 10.52
C GLN A 29 10.08 17.58 11.06
N GLY A 30 8.92 17.31 11.68
CA GLY A 30 8.48 15.97 12.11
C GLY A 30 7.45 15.26 11.22
N MET A 31 6.91 15.89 10.16
CA MET A 31 5.93 15.27 9.24
C MET A 31 6.40 15.18 7.80
N ARG A 32 7.67 15.52 7.52
CA ARG A 32 8.25 15.25 6.21
C ARG A 32 8.40 13.74 6.06
N ILE A 33 7.74 13.17 5.05
CA ILE A 33 7.89 11.76 4.71
C ILE A 33 9.39 11.48 4.49
N ASN A 34 9.93 10.53 5.24
CA ASN A 34 11.28 10.04 5.01
C ASN A 34 11.23 9.17 3.75
N ILE A 35 11.46 9.78 2.59
CA ILE A 35 11.35 9.13 1.27
C ILE A 35 12.24 7.88 1.17
N PRO A 36 13.53 7.89 1.61
CA PRO A 36 14.34 6.68 1.66
C PRO A 36 13.69 5.57 2.48
N ARG A 37 13.25 5.86 3.71
CA ARG A 37 12.63 4.84 4.56
C ARG A 37 11.30 4.33 4.01
N ALA A 38 10.50 5.20 3.41
CA ALA A 38 9.23 4.83 2.79
C ALA A 38 9.46 3.92 1.56
N ARG A 39 10.52 4.18 0.79
CA ARG A 39 10.95 3.32 -0.32
C ARG A 39 11.40 1.96 0.19
N ASP A 40 12.24 1.91 1.22
CA ASP A 40 12.68 0.64 1.81
C ASP A 40 11.48 -0.20 2.25
N LEU A 41 10.52 0.41 2.95
CA LEU A 41 9.29 -0.27 3.39
C LEU A 41 8.44 -0.76 2.21
N ALA A 42 8.31 0.02 1.14
CA ALA A 42 7.60 -0.42 -0.05
C ALA A 42 8.33 -1.58 -0.74
N GLN A 43 9.66 -1.57 -0.77
CA GLN A 43 10.45 -2.69 -1.28
C GLN A 43 10.32 -3.92 -0.38
N GLU A 44 10.32 -3.77 0.95
CA GLU A 44 10.05 -4.87 1.89
C GLU A 44 8.67 -5.50 1.62
N LEU A 45 7.65 -4.68 1.37
CA LEU A 45 6.29 -5.15 1.04
C LEU A 45 6.21 -5.94 -0.27
N LEU A 46 7.02 -5.61 -1.29
CA LEU A 46 7.10 -6.39 -2.54
C LEU A 46 7.67 -7.80 -2.34
N HIS A 47 8.44 -8.01 -1.28
CA HIS A 47 9.14 -9.27 -1.00
C HIS A 47 8.59 -9.96 0.24
N LEU A 48 7.33 -9.70 0.61
CA LEU A 48 6.69 -10.40 1.71
C LEU A 48 6.67 -11.91 1.43
N ASP A 49 7.29 -12.68 2.32
CA ASP A 49 7.28 -14.13 2.24
C ASP A 49 5.85 -14.66 2.31
N THR A 50 5.43 -15.37 1.28
CA THR A 50 4.12 -16.02 1.22
C THR A 50 4.20 -17.36 1.96
N PRO A 51 3.53 -17.52 3.12
CA PRO A 51 3.59 -18.77 3.85
C PRO A 51 2.94 -19.90 3.05
N VAL A 52 3.61 -21.06 3.00
CA VAL A 52 3.08 -22.25 2.32
C VAL A 52 1.93 -22.82 3.16
N VAL A 53 0.74 -22.88 2.56
CA VAL A 53 -0.40 -23.54 3.19
C VAL A 53 -0.31 -25.04 2.95
N PRO A 54 -0.34 -25.88 4.01
CA PRO A 54 -0.35 -27.32 3.85
C PRO A 54 -1.55 -27.76 2.99
N GLN A 55 -1.30 -28.63 2.02
CA GLN A 55 -2.33 -29.31 1.24
C GLN A 55 -2.39 -30.79 1.65
N PRO A 56 -2.99 -31.12 2.80
CA PRO A 56 -3.15 -32.51 3.23
C PRO A 56 -3.98 -33.30 2.21
N ASP A 57 -3.46 -34.47 1.82
CA ASP A 57 -4.21 -35.45 1.05
C ASP A 57 -5.16 -36.20 2.00
N PHE A 58 -6.45 -35.94 1.86
CA PHE A 58 -7.47 -36.54 2.72
C PHE A 58 -7.97 -37.91 2.18
N GLY A 59 -7.52 -38.37 1.01
CA GLY A 59 -7.89 -39.69 0.46
C GLY A 59 -9.39 -40.03 0.56
N GLU A 60 -9.70 -41.31 0.79
CA GLU A 60 -11.08 -41.80 1.04
C GLU A 60 -11.67 -41.31 2.39
N GLN A 61 -10.89 -40.64 3.23
CA GLN A 61 -11.30 -40.16 4.57
C GLN A 61 -12.11 -38.85 4.52
N MET A 62 -12.36 -38.30 3.33
CA MET A 62 -13.31 -37.19 3.13
C MET A 62 -14.77 -37.52 3.51
N ALA A 63 -15.07 -38.76 3.90
CA ALA A 63 -16.39 -39.15 4.41
C ALA A 63 -16.74 -38.51 5.77
N TYR A 64 -15.76 -38.03 6.54
CA TYR A 64 -16.02 -37.38 7.82
C TYR A 64 -16.07 -35.84 7.70
N GLU A 65 -17.10 -35.24 8.27
CA GLU A 65 -17.37 -33.79 8.23
C GLU A 65 -16.18 -32.93 8.72
N ILE A 66 -15.41 -33.43 9.70
CA ILE A 66 -14.24 -32.73 10.25
C ILE A 66 -13.14 -32.57 9.20
N HIS A 67 -12.87 -33.59 8.39
CA HIS A 67 -11.85 -33.51 7.33
C HIS A 67 -12.28 -32.55 6.22
N GLN A 68 -13.57 -32.52 5.90
CA GLN A 68 -14.12 -31.55 4.95
C GLN A 68 -14.04 -30.12 5.48
N ALA A 69 -14.39 -29.90 6.76
CA ALA A 69 -14.28 -28.60 7.41
C ALA A 69 -12.82 -28.10 7.42
N LEU A 70 -11.87 -28.97 7.80
CA LEU A 70 -10.45 -28.65 7.81
C LEU A 70 -9.94 -28.28 6.41
N ARG A 71 -10.31 -29.06 5.38
CA ARG A 71 -9.97 -28.76 3.98
C ARG A 71 -10.50 -27.39 3.56
N ASN A 72 -11.76 -27.09 3.84
CA ASN A 72 -12.37 -25.82 3.48
C ASN A 72 -11.70 -24.64 4.20
N SER A 73 -11.32 -24.81 5.48
CA SER A 73 -10.57 -23.81 6.23
C SER A 73 -9.19 -23.58 5.63
N LEU A 74 -8.45 -24.64 5.26
CA LEU A 74 -7.14 -24.53 4.62
C LEU A 74 -7.21 -23.87 3.24
N LEU A 75 -8.19 -24.24 2.42
CA LEU A 75 -8.44 -23.59 1.12
C LEU A 75 -8.77 -22.11 1.28
N THR A 76 -9.61 -21.78 2.26
CA THR A 76 -9.95 -20.38 2.58
C THR A 76 -8.72 -19.61 3.02
N TYR A 77 -7.89 -20.20 3.88
CA TYR A 77 -6.66 -19.58 4.35
C TYR A 77 -5.65 -19.36 3.21
N SER A 78 -5.49 -20.33 2.31
CA SER A 78 -4.68 -20.21 1.09
C SER A 78 -5.15 -19.05 0.21
N GLY A 79 -6.46 -18.99 -0.07
CA GLY A 79 -7.03 -17.90 -0.87
C GLY A 79 -6.89 -16.53 -0.19
N ASN A 80 -6.92 -16.45 1.14
CA ASN A 80 -6.71 -15.21 1.87
C ASN A 80 -5.23 -14.77 1.82
N ILE A 81 -4.29 -15.70 1.91
CA ILE A 81 -2.85 -15.42 1.76
C ILE A 81 -2.55 -14.88 0.36
N GLU A 82 -3.10 -15.50 -0.68
CA GLU A 82 -2.94 -15.03 -2.07
C GLU A 82 -3.46 -13.60 -2.24
N LYS A 83 -4.66 -13.32 -1.71
CA LYS A 83 -5.23 -11.97 -1.74
C LYS A 83 -4.39 -10.97 -0.96
N PHE A 84 -3.91 -11.35 0.22
CA PHE A 84 -3.05 -10.49 1.04
C PHE A 84 -1.75 -10.15 0.29
N ASN A 85 -1.12 -11.14 -0.32
CA ASN A 85 0.09 -10.95 -1.11
C ASN A 85 -0.15 -10.03 -2.31
N TYR A 86 -1.26 -10.23 -3.02
CA TYR A 86 -1.68 -9.34 -4.12
C TYR A 86 -1.87 -7.89 -3.62
N THR A 87 -2.61 -7.70 -2.52
CA THR A 87 -2.84 -6.37 -1.95
C THR A 87 -1.54 -5.71 -1.50
N ALA A 88 -0.64 -6.45 -0.85
CA ALA A 88 0.66 -5.91 -0.44
C ALA A 88 1.51 -5.48 -1.64
N THR A 89 1.54 -6.29 -2.70
CA THR A 89 2.24 -5.98 -3.96
C THR A 89 1.66 -4.74 -4.64
N ASP A 90 0.33 -4.63 -4.72
CA ASP A 90 -0.36 -3.47 -5.29
C ASP A 90 -0.08 -2.20 -4.50
N MET A 91 -0.18 -2.25 -3.17
CA MET A 91 0.14 -1.14 -2.27
C MET A 91 1.59 -0.69 -2.43
N ALA A 92 2.53 -1.63 -2.48
CA ALA A 92 3.94 -1.34 -2.64
C ALA A 92 4.25 -0.68 -4.00
N THR A 93 3.65 -1.18 -5.07
CA THR A 93 3.81 -0.65 -6.43
C THR A 93 3.31 0.79 -6.50
N VAL A 94 2.09 1.05 -6.01
CA VAL A 94 1.51 2.40 -5.97
C VAL A 94 2.34 3.34 -5.10
N ALA A 95 2.87 2.86 -3.96
CA ALA A 95 3.72 3.66 -3.09
C ALA A 95 5.04 4.05 -3.79
N LEU A 96 5.70 3.12 -4.48
CA LEU A 96 6.94 3.40 -5.21
C LEU A 96 6.73 4.40 -6.34
N GLU A 97 5.63 4.28 -7.08
CA GLU A 97 5.26 5.26 -8.13
C GLU A 97 5.06 6.65 -7.54
N ALA A 98 4.32 6.76 -6.43
CA ALA A 98 4.08 8.04 -5.77
C ALA A 98 5.38 8.66 -5.21
N LEU A 99 6.25 7.86 -4.59
CA LEU A 99 7.54 8.33 -4.08
C LEU A 99 8.44 8.81 -5.23
N SER A 100 8.45 8.12 -6.37
CA SER A 100 9.20 8.56 -7.55
C SER A 100 8.68 9.89 -8.10
N GLN A 101 7.36 10.11 -8.11
CA GLN A 101 6.79 11.38 -8.56
C GLN A 101 7.18 12.53 -7.62
N ILE A 102 7.18 12.29 -6.30
CA ILE A 102 7.61 13.30 -5.32
C ILE A 102 9.07 13.70 -5.54
N GLU A 103 9.97 12.73 -5.72
CA GLU A 103 11.39 13.04 -5.97
C GLU A 103 11.63 13.82 -7.26
N THR A 104 10.90 13.49 -8.33
CA THR A 104 10.98 14.25 -9.59
C THR A 104 10.54 15.69 -9.38
N VAL A 105 9.41 15.91 -8.70
CA VAL A 105 8.91 17.27 -8.40
C VAL A 105 9.88 18.04 -7.50
N ASP A 106 10.45 17.39 -6.48
CA ASP A 106 11.44 18.00 -5.58
C ASP A 106 12.71 18.39 -6.35
N THR A 107 13.17 17.54 -7.28
CA THR A 107 14.34 17.81 -8.14
C THR A 107 14.08 18.96 -9.10
N ASP A 108 12.93 18.97 -9.77
CA ASP A 108 12.53 20.03 -10.69
C ASP A 108 12.43 21.37 -9.96
N LEU A 109 11.86 21.38 -8.75
CA LEU A 109 11.76 22.58 -7.91
C LEU A 109 13.15 23.08 -7.51
N ALA A 110 14.06 22.20 -7.09
CA ALA A 110 15.42 22.56 -6.73
C ALA A 110 16.14 23.22 -7.92
N HIS A 111 16.04 22.64 -9.11
CA HIS A 111 16.63 23.21 -10.34
C HIS A 111 16.00 24.54 -10.75
N GLN A 112 14.70 24.73 -10.56
CA GLN A 112 14.06 26.02 -10.81
C GLN A 112 14.56 27.10 -9.85
N LEU A 113 14.75 26.75 -8.58
CA LEU A 113 15.29 27.67 -7.57
C LEU A 113 16.74 28.06 -7.87
N GLU A 114 17.60 27.11 -8.24
CA GLU A 114 18.99 27.37 -8.64
C GLU A 114 19.11 28.35 -9.82
N ARG A 115 18.13 28.36 -10.73
CA ARG A 115 18.10 29.30 -11.87
C ARG A 115 17.68 30.73 -11.49
N LEU A 116 17.08 30.91 -10.31
CA LEU A 116 16.59 32.18 -9.81
C LEU A 116 17.54 32.85 -8.82
N THR A 117 18.55 32.12 -8.32
CA THR A 117 19.59 32.58 -7.39
C THR A 117 20.91 32.78 -8.10
#